data_AF-A0A8J7DTY2-F1
#
_entry.id   AF-A0A8J7DTY2-F1
#
_cell.length_a   1.000
_cell.length_b   1.000
_cell.length_c   1.000
_cell.angle_alpha   90.00
_cell.angle_beta   90.00
_cell.angle_gamma   90.00
#
_symmetry.space_group_name_H-M   'P 1'
#
loop_
_entity.id
_entity.type
_entity.pdbx_description
1 polymer ?
#
loop_
_entity_poly.entity_id
_entity_poly.type
_entity_poly.pdbx_seq_one_letter_code
_entity_poly.pdbx_strand_id
1 'polypeptide(L)'
;MQRKPTDRLSGIKGIFAAIFVISTVFSVESMRPAIASLFGTIEIEQNRLIALASPFGRDRGHYQLLILEQLSNARPCWRESGSNPVRVEPLLLNFDFTGICDRATDGNNYSIRIGDEDLGGRYLLSIVRRGNDLVLIGSSLLESNTPPIEIGRTNGITDGYQKIVLNPGWRFTQRTYRGKTLHHIYLTGDTTVVDAPPTLPTTVNLPLPNRPLPTPQRELIFTPSPSPSPSEPAPLPPVSPPPQQSPGRTIPAF
;
A
#
# COMPACT_ATOMS: atom_id res chain seq x y z
N MET A 1 -87.54 32.05 -9.99
CA MET A 1 -88.03 33.24 -10.74
C MET A 1 -86.84 34.09 -11.13
N GLN A 2 -86.69 34.33 -12.43
CA GLN A 2 -85.72 35.21 -13.07
C GLN A 2 -85.83 36.66 -12.57
N ARG A 3 -84.67 37.33 -12.39
CA ARG A 3 -84.38 38.67 -12.95
C ARG A 3 -82.96 39.13 -12.55
N LYS A 4 -82.16 39.47 -13.57
CA LYS A 4 -81.02 40.38 -13.50
C LYS A 4 -81.54 41.80 -13.84
N PRO A 5 -80.99 42.87 -13.22
CA PRO A 5 -80.20 43.85 -13.98
C PRO A 5 -79.00 44.37 -13.16
N THR A 6 -77.76 44.37 -13.66
CA THR A 6 -77.07 45.47 -14.38
C THR A 6 -77.14 46.84 -13.68
N ASP A 7 -76.00 47.29 -13.13
CA ASP A 7 -75.62 48.69 -13.15
C ASP A 7 -74.09 48.84 -13.26
N ARG A 8 -73.68 49.70 -14.21
CA ARG A 8 -72.32 50.19 -14.43
C ARG A 8 -72.05 51.32 -13.44
N LEU A 9 -70.79 51.47 -13.04
CA LEU A 9 -69.97 52.68 -12.82
C LEU A 9 -68.74 52.14 -12.07
N SER A 10 -67.50 52.61 -12.14
CA SER A 10 -66.79 53.71 -12.76
C SER A 10 -65.31 53.40 -12.41
N GLY A 11 -64.36 53.74 -13.28
CA GLY A 11 -62.98 53.24 -13.19
C GLY A 11 -62.22 53.62 -11.91
N ILE A 12 -61.12 52.89 -11.69
CA ILE A 12 -59.82 53.44 -11.28
C ILE A 12 -58.77 52.53 -11.94
N LYS A 13 -57.93 53.15 -12.78
CA LYS A 13 -56.68 52.53 -13.26
C LYS A 13 -55.77 52.36 -12.05
N GLY A 14 -55.60 51.13 -11.58
CA GLY A 14 -54.59 50.76 -10.60
C GLY A 14 -53.60 49.81 -11.25
N ILE A 15 -52.45 50.33 -11.66
CA ILE A 15 -51.29 49.52 -12.05
C ILE A 15 -50.82 48.81 -10.77
N PHE A 16 -51.16 47.54 -10.62
CA PHE A 16 -50.54 46.69 -9.62
C PHE A 16 -49.19 46.22 -10.17
N ALA A 17 -48.13 46.93 -9.79
CA ALA A 17 -46.78 46.42 -9.91
C ALA A 17 -46.63 45.23 -8.96
N ALA A 18 -46.69 44.01 -9.50
CA ALA A 18 -46.37 42.79 -8.76
C ALA A 18 -44.85 42.72 -8.57
N ILE A 19 -44.38 43.03 -7.36
CA ILE A 19 -42.98 42.84 -6.97
C ILE A 19 -42.78 41.33 -6.72
N PHE A 20 -42.16 40.63 -7.67
CA PHE A 20 -41.65 39.27 -7.45
C PHE A 20 -40.34 39.36 -6.68
N VAL A 21 -40.36 39.07 -5.38
CA VAL A 21 -39.14 38.88 -4.59
C VAL A 21 -38.66 37.45 -4.82
N ILE A 22 -37.67 37.27 -5.70
CA ILE A 22 -37.00 35.98 -5.90
C ILE A 22 -35.91 35.86 -4.84
N SER A 23 -36.19 35.13 -3.75
CA SER A 23 -35.16 34.76 -2.77
C SER A 23 -34.36 33.58 -3.30
N THR A 24 -33.21 33.85 -3.92
CA THR A 24 -32.20 32.83 -4.23
C THR A 24 -31.53 32.37 -2.93
N VAL A 25 -31.90 31.18 -2.46
CA VAL A 25 -31.20 30.49 -1.36
C VAL A 25 -29.88 29.95 -1.94
N PHE A 26 -28.77 30.64 -1.68
CA PHE A 26 -27.44 30.16 -2.02
C PHE A 26 -27.06 29.08 -1.00
N SER A 27 -27.19 27.80 -1.38
CA SER A 27 -26.59 26.70 -0.63
C SER A 27 -25.07 26.83 -0.70
N VAL A 28 -24.45 27.24 0.39
CA VAL A 28 -22.99 27.26 0.53
C VAL A 28 -22.54 25.82 0.74
N GLU A 29 -22.41 25.06 -0.35
CA GLU A 29 -21.72 23.77 -0.31
C GLU A 29 -20.28 24.03 0.11
N SER A 30 -19.92 23.53 1.28
CA SER A 30 -18.58 23.62 1.82
C SER A 30 -17.65 22.79 0.93
N MET A 31 -17.03 23.43 -0.06
CA MET A 31 -15.93 22.85 -0.83
C MET A 31 -14.78 22.60 0.14
N ARG A 32 -14.68 21.37 0.64
CA ARG A 32 -13.48 20.89 1.32
C ARG A 32 -12.34 20.93 0.31
N PRO A 33 -11.19 21.53 0.64
CA PRO A 33 -10.03 21.47 -0.24
C PRO A 33 -9.66 20.00 -0.44
N ALA A 34 -9.66 19.53 -1.68
CA ALA A 34 -9.09 18.23 -2.02
C ALA A 34 -7.57 18.36 -1.92
N ILE A 35 -6.95 17.65 -0.99
CA ILE A 35 -5.49 17.48 -0.98
C ILE A 35 -5.18 16.57 -2.17
N ALA A 36 -4.83 17.16 -3.31
CA ALA A 36 -4.39 16.40 -4.46
C ALA A 36 -3.07 15.71 -4.10
N SER A 37 -3.09 14.38 -4.03
CA SER A 37 -1.86 13.60 -3.89
C SER A 37 -0.93 13.88 -5.07
N LEU A 38 0.37 14.07 -4.79
CA LEU A 38 1.38 14.30 -5.82
C LEU A 38 1.39 13.19 -6.88
N PHE A 39 1.03 11.99 -6.45
CA PHE A 39 0.93 10.80 -7.30
C PHE A 39 -0.53 10.42 -7.51
N GLY A 40 -0.88 10.26 -8.77
CA GLY A 40 -2.13 9.63 -9.17
C GLY A 40 -2.03 8.12 -9.14
N THR A 41 -3.13 7.48 -9.52
CA THR A 41 -3.18 6.04 -9.73
C THR A 41 -3.98 5.72 -10.98
N ILE A 42 -3.73 4.57 -11.60
CA ILE A 42 -4.50 4.02 -12.71
C ILE A 42 -4.88 2.57 -12.41
N GLU A 43 -6.07 2.17 -12.82
CA GLU A 43 -6.52 0.78 -12.75
C GLU A 43 -5.70 -0.11 -13.67
N ILE A 44 -5.43 -1.32 -13.21
CA ILE A 44 -4.71 -2.34 -13.97
C ILE A 44 -5.49 -3.66 -13.95
N GLU A 45 -5.26 -4.50 -14.96
CA GLU A 45 -5.93 -5.80 -15.07
C GLU A 45 -5.49 -6.73 -13.93
N GLN A 46 -6.39 -7.03 -12.99
CA GLN A 46 -6.06 -7.75 -11.75
C GLN A 46 -5.53 -9.17 -11.99
N ASN A 47 -5.94 -9.82 -13.09
CA ASN A 47 -5.48 -11.15 -13.46
C ASN A 47 -4.02 -11.17 -13.98
N ARG A 48 -3.42 -10.01 -14.24
CA ARG A 48 -2.00 -9.89 -14.60
C ARG A 48 -1.09 -9.79 -13.39
N LEU A 49 -1.63 -9.62 -12.18
CA LEU A 49 -0.84 -9.48 -10.97
C LEU A 49 -1.12 -10.59 -9.97
N ILE A 50 -0.10 -10.95 -9.21
CA ILE A 50 -0.21 -11.88 -8.09
C ILE A 50 0.67 -11.41 -6.93
N ALA A 51 0.09 -11.33 -5.73
CA ALA A 51 0.85 -11.13 -4.50
C ALA A 51 1.27 -12.48 -3.91
N LEU A 52 2.53 -12.58 -3.52
CA LEU A 52 3.17 -13.79 -3.04
C LEU A 52 3.79 -13.57 -1.66
N ALA A 53 3.61 -14.55 -0.78
CA ALA A 53 4.48 -14.74 0.36
C ALA A 53 5.73 -15.47 -0.11
N SER A 54 6.82 -14.73 -0.31
CA SER A 54 8.12 -15.26 -0.73
C SER A 54 8.94 -15.66 0.51
N PRO A 55 9.31 -16.94 0.67
CA PRO A 55 10.18 -17.34 1.76
C PRO A 55 11.56 -16.69 1.60
N PHE A 56 12.17 -16.27 2.70
CA PHE A 56 13.54 -15.75 2.71
C PHE A 56 14.28 -16.16 3.99
N GLY A 57 15.61 -15.99 3.98
CA GLY A 57 16.46 -16.42 5.08
C GLY A 57 16.83 -17.90 5.02
N ARG A 58 17.68 -18.34 5.96
CA ARG A 58 18.12 -19.75 6.06
C ARG A 58 17.03 -20.63 6.68
N ASP A 59 16.24 -20.04 7.57
CA ASP A 59 15.13 -20.71 8.23
C ASP A 59 13.85 -20.48 7.43
N ARG A 60 13.10 -21.54 7.12
CA ARG A 60 11.87 -21.51 6.29
C ARG A 60 10.66 -20.85 7.00
N GLY A 61 10.89 -19.97 7.96
CA GLY A 61 9.88 -19.33 8.80
C GLY A 61 9.58 -17.88 8.44
N HIS A 62 10.41 -17.23 7.61
CA HIS A 62 10.27 -15.81 7.27
C HIS A 62 9.80 -15.60 5.84
N TYR A 63 8.92 -14.61 5.67
CA TYR A 63 8.27 -14.33 4.39
C TYR A 63 8.25 -12.83 4.09
N GLN A 64 8.55 -12.47 2.85
CA GLN A 64 8.48 -11.12 2.33
C GLN A 64 7.44 -11.04 1.21
N LEU A 65 6.89 -9.84 0.98
CA LEU A 65 5.97 -9.63 -0.12
C LEU A 65 6.74 -9.60 -1.45
N LEU A 66 6.26 -10.37 -2.41
CA LEU A 66 6.65 -10.29 -3.81
C LEU A 66 5.38 -10.10 -4.64
N ILE A 67 5.33 -9.08 -5.47
CA ILE A 67 4.27 -8.95 -6.49
C ILE A 67 4.89 -9.27 -7.84
N LEU A 68 4.27 -10.16 -8.60
CA LEU A 68 4.63 -10.43 -9.99
C LEU A 68 3.57 -9.83 -10.91
N GLU A 69 4.01 -9.31 -12.05
CA GLU A 69 3.14 -8.77 -13.10
C GLU A 69 3.43 -9.46 -14.45
N GLN A 70 2.38 -9.82 -15.18
CA GLN A 70 2.42 -10.34 -16.53
C GLN A 70 2.25 -9.19 -17.53
N LEU A 71 3.35 -8.72 -18.14
CA LEU A 71 3.34 -7.60 -19.08
C LEU A 71 2.87 -8.02 -20.48
N SER A 72 3.19 -9.24 -20.90
CA SER A 72 2.78 -9.81 -22.18
C SER A 72 2.49 -11.31 -22.07
N ASN A 73 1.72 -11.88 -23.00
CA ASN A 73 1.35 -13.30 -22.99
C ASN A 73 2.35 -14.23 -23.69
N ALA A 74 3.57 -13.75 -23.97
CA ALA A 74 4.58 -14.53 -24.67
C ALA A 74 4.98 -15.81 -23.89
N ARG A 75 5.11 -15.69 -22.57
CA ARG A 75 5.44 -16.76 -21.62
C ARG A 75 4.74 -16.48 -20.29
N PRO A 76 4.21 -17.49 -19.57
CA PRO A 76 3.66 -17.27 -18.24
C PRO A 76 4.76 -16.88 -17.24
N CYS A 77 4.48 -15.89 -16.39
CA CYS A 77 5.42 -15.44 -15.34
C CYS A 77 5.39 -16.32 -14.08
N TRP A 78 4.28 -17.04 -13.86
CA TRP A 78 4.13 -17.97 -12.75
C TRP A 78 3.21 -19.14 -13.12
N ARG A 79 3.20 -20.16 -12.26
CA ARG A 79 2.26 -21.28 -12.28
C ARG A 79 1.65 -21.49 -10.89
N GLU A 80 0.35 -21.72 -10.83
CA GLU A 80 -0.38 -21.99 -9.58
C GLU A 80 -0.66 -23.50 -9.43
N SER A 81 -0.68 -23.99 -8.18
CA SER A 81 -1.07 -25.35 -7.83
C SER A 81 -1.66 -25.42 -6.43
N GLY A 82 -2.58 -26.36 -6.19
CA GLY A 82 -3.32 -26.42 -4.93
C GLY A 82 -4.43 -25.37 -4.83
N SER A 83 -5.10 -25.29 -3.68
CA SER A 83 -6.25 -24.40 -3.48
C SER A 83 -6.30 -23.70 -2.13
N ASN A 84 -5.80 -24.30 -1.04
CA ASN A 84 -5.75 -23.68 0.31
C ASN A 84 -4.62 -24.32 1.17
N PRO A 85 -3.41 -23.73 1.19
CA PRO A 85 -2.99 -22.54 0.44
C PRO A 85 -2.72 -22.86 -1.04
N VAL A 86 -2.77 -21.83 -1.90
CA VAL A 86 -2.30 -21.95 -3.29
C VAL A 86 -0.78 -21.78 -3.31
N ARG A 87 -0.08 -22.80 -3.79
CA ARG A 87 1.36 -22.75 -4.04
C ARG A 87 1.62 -22.13 -5.41
N VAL A 88 2.61 -21.25 -5.46
CA VAL A 88 3.03 -20.56 -6.68
C VAL A 88 4.46 -20.92 -7.03
N GLU A 89 4.72 -21.08 -8.31
CA GLU A 89 6.06 -21.23 -8.86
C GLU A 89 6.38 -20.03 -9.77
N PRO A 90 7.25 -19.11 -9.35
CA PRO A 90 7.77 -18.06 -10.22
C PRO A 90 8.64 -18.66 -11.34
N LEU A 91 8.33 -18.34 -12.59
CA LEU A 91 9.02 -18.89 -13.76
C LEU A 91 10.13 -17.98 -14.31
N LEU A 92 10.39 -16.86 -13.63
CA LEU A 92 11.32 -15.80 -14.05
C LEU A 92 12.76 -16.28 -14.27
N LEU A 93 13.17 -17.39 -13.64
CA LEU A 93 14.53 -17.94 -13.76
C LEU A 93 14.69 -18.88 -14.95
N ASN A 94 13.59 -19.20 -15.64
CA ASN A 94 13.58 -20.18 -16.72
C ASN A 94 13.77 -19.53 -18.10
N PHE A 95 13.80 -18.20 -18.17
CA PHE A 95 13.89 -17.43 -19.42
C PHE A 95 14.26 -15.97 -19.23
N ASP A 96 14.65 -15.29 -20.32
CA ASP A 96 14.75 -13.83 -20.34
C ASP A 96 13.36 -13.22 -20.25
N PHE A 97 13.02 -12.72 -19.06
CA PHE A 97 11.70 -12.17 -18.76
C PHE A 97 11.54 -10.70 -19.19
N THR A 98 12.56 -10.08 -19.80
CA THR A 98 12.54 -8.68 -20.22
C THR A 98 11.35 -8.39 -21.14
N GLY A 99 10.49 -7.45 -20.73
CA GLY A 99 9.27 -7.10 -21.48
C GLY A 99 8.15 -8.16 -21.42
N ILE A 100 8.31 -9.21 -20.62
CA ILE A 100 7.32 -10.28 -20.45
C ILE A 100 6.76 -10.27 -19.03
N CYS A 101 7.64 -10.16 -18.04
CA CYS A 101 7.28 -10.15 -16.63
C CYS A 101 7.87 -8.95 -15.92
N ASP A 102 7.21 -8.53 -14.86
CA ASP A 102 7.77 -7.62 -13.88
C ASP A 102 7.71 -8.17 -12.46
N ARG A 103 8.50 -7.58 -11.56
CA ARG A 103 8.55 -7.92 -10.14
C ARG A 103 8.68 -6.67 -9.27
N ALA A 104 7.94 -6.66 -8.17
CA ALA A 104 8.09 -5.71 -7.08
C ALA A 104 8.47 -6.47 -5.81
N THR A 105 9.69 -6.23 -5.30
CA THR A 105 10.32 -7.03 -4.24
C THR A 105 10.49 -6.29 -2.91
N ASP A 106 10.31 -4.97 -2.90
CA ASP A 106 10.48 -4.15 -1.71
C ASP A 106 9.60 -2.89 -1.73
N GLY A 107 9.62 -2.14 -0.62
CA GLY A 107 8.80 -0.95 -0.40
C GLY A 107 9.06 0.22 -1.35
N ASN A 108 10.11 0.17 -2.19
CA ASN A 108 10.27 1.15 -3.27
C ASN A 108 9.36 0.84 -4.47
N ASN A 109 9.00 -0.43 -4.66
CA ASN A 109 8.19 -0.88 -5.79
C ASN A 109 6.71 -1.08 -5.43
N TYR A 110 6.34 -1.08 -4.15
CA TYR A 110 4.94 -1.12 -3.74
C TYR A 110 4.63 -0.31 -2.48
N SER A 111 3.39 0.15 -2.33
CA SER A 111 2.89 0.75 -1.09
C SER A 111 1.37 0.58 -0.94
N ILE A 112 0.83 1.01 0.21
CA ILE A 112 -0.61 1.04 0.46
C ILE A 112 -1.17 2.35 -0.06
N ARG A 113 -2.34 2.29 -0.70
CA ARG A 113 -3.16 3.47 -1.01
C ARG A 113 -4.57 3.26 -0.48
N ILE A 114 -5.15 4.28 0.15
CA ILE A 114 -6.55 4.24 0.58
C ILE A 114 -7.23 5.52 0.13
N GLY A 115 -8.30 5.38 -0.66
CA GLY A 115 -8.89 6.51 -1.37
C GLY A 115 -7.83 7.28 -2.18
N ASP A 116 -7.67 8.56 -1.88
CA ASP A 116 -6.68 9.43 -2.54
C ASP A 116 -5.33 9.54 -1.82
N GLU A 117 -5.16 8.86 -0.68
CA GLU A 117 -3.96 8.96 0.14
C GLU A 117 -2.97 7.82 -0.16
N ASP A 118 -1.73 8.19 -0.52
CA ASP A 118 -0.59 7.28 -0.58
C ASP A 118 0.04 7.15 0.82
N LEU A 119 0.02 5.93 1.36
CA LEU A 119 0.47 5.63 2.72
C LEU A 119 1.90 5.09 2.77
N GLY A 120 2.65 5.08 1.66
CA GLY A 120 3.99 4.49 1.60
C GLY A 120 5.04 5.12 2.53
N GLY A 121 4.85 6.38 2.94
CA GLY A 121 5.70 7.04 3.94
C GLY A 121 5.24 6.84 5.40
N ARG A 122 4.06 6.25 5.61
CA ARG A 122 3.41 6.15 6.93
C ARG A 122 3.17 4.71 7.37
N TYR A 123 3.14 3.77 6.43
CA TYR A 123 2.88 2.36 6.68
C TYR A 123 3.91 1.47 5.99
N LEU A 124 4.35 0.44 6.70
CA LEU A 124 5.20 -0.62 6.19
C LEU A 124 4.39 -1.89 5.92
N LEU A 125 4.50 -2.40 4.70
CA LEU A 125 3.94 -3.70 4.33
C LEU A 125 4.83 -4.82 4.84
N SER A 126 4.22 -5.78 5.54
CA SER A 126 4.91 -6.96 6.06
C SER A 126 4.00 -8.19 6.06
N ILE A 127 4.60 -9.37 6.05
CA ILE A 127 3.88 -10.64 6.18
C ILE A 127 4.12 -11.18 7.57
N VAL A 128 3.03 -11.44 8.30
CA VAL A 128 3.07 -12.01 9.64
C VAL A 128 2.34 -13.34 9.67
N ARG A 129 2.83 -14.26 10.51
CA ARG A 129 2.11 -15.52 10.77
C ARG A 129 1.02 -15.28 11.80
N ARG A 130 -0.23 -15.66 11.48
CA ARG A 130 -1.36 -15.64 12.42
C ARG A 130 -2.05 -17.00 12.40
N GLY A 131 -1.83 -17.80 13.44
CA GLY A 131 -2.32 -19.19 13.48
C GLY A 131 -1.75 -20.02 12.31
N ASN A 132 -2.64 -20.55 11.47
CA ASN A 132 -2.29 -21.34 10.29
C ASN A 132 -2.27 -20.53 8.98
N ASP A 133 -2.21 -19.20 9.05
CA ASP A 133 -2.15 -18.32 7.88
C ASP A 133 -0.87 -17.46 7.88
N LEU A 134 -0.41 -17.10 6.67
CA LEU A 134 0.40 -15.91 6.46
C LEU A 134 -0.51 -14.76 6.05
N VAL A 135 -0.37 -13.63 6.74
CA VAL A 135 -1.24 -12.46 6.59
C VAL A 135 -0.41 -11.26 6.17
N LEU A 136 -0.79 -10.64 5.06
CA LEU A 136 -0.22 -9.38 4.59
C LEU A 136 -0.87 -8.23 5.36
N ILE A 137 -0.03 -7.44 6.04
CA ILE A 137 -0.47 -6.32 6.85
C ILE A 137 0.29 -5.03 6.53
N GLY A 138 -0.36 -3.90 6.75
CA GLY A 138 0.27 -2.58 6.85
C GLY A 138 0.39 -2.15 8.31
N SER A 139 1.62 -1.94 8.78
CA SER A 139 1.90 -1.46 10.15
C SER A 139 2.31 0.02 10.12
N SER A 140 1.76 0.82 11.02
CA SER A 140 2.13 2.23 11.14
C SER A 140 3.62 2.39 11.50
N LEU A 141 4.32 3.27 10.78
CA LEU A 141 5.71 3.65 11.05
C LEU A 141 5.82 4.75 12.11
N LEU A 142 4.72 5.47 12.38
CA LEU A 142 4.70 6.65 13.24
C LEU A 142 4.18 6.32 14.64
N GLU A 143 3.25 5.38 14.75
CA GLU A 143 2.50 5.11 15.96
C GLU A 143 2.42 3.59 16.21
N SER A 144 3.13 3.09 17.22
CA SER A 144 3.18 1.65 17.52
C SER A 144 1.86 1.05 18.00
N ASN A 145 0.93 1.88 18.48
CA ASN A 145 -0.36 1.44 19.02
C ASN A 145 -1.49 1.45 17.98
N THR A 146 -1.23 1.93 16.76
CA THR A 146 -2.20 1.84 15.67
C THR A 146 -2.37 0.37 15.28
N PRO A 147 -3.60 -0.18 15.29
CA PRO A 147 -3.84 -1.54 14.81
C PRO A 147 -3.36 -1.71 13.37
N PRO A 148 -2.69 -2.82 13.03
CA PRO A 148 -2.25 -3.08 11.66
C PRO A 148 -3.44 -3.30 10.74
N ILE A 149 -3.35 -2.76 9.53
CA ILE A 149 -4.36 -2.91 8.47
C ILE A 149 -4.15 -4.27 7.81
N GLU A 150 -5.18 -5.12 7.77
CA GLU A 150 -5.11 -6.41 7.09
C GLU A 150 -5.52 -6.29 5.61
N ILE A 151 -4.66 -6.78 4.72
CA ILE A 151 -4.81 -6.58 3.27
C ILE A 151 -5.14 -7.89 2.55
N GLY A 152 -4.64 -9.02 3.05
CA GLY A 152 -4.86 -10.32 2.42
C GLY A 152 -4.18 -11.44 3.18
N ARG A 153 -4.43 -12.68 2.76
CA ARG A 153 -3.92 -13.89 3.43
C ARG A 153 -3.73 -15.07 2.49
N THR A 154 -2.96 -16.07 2.91
CA THR A 154 -2.65 -17.28 2.12
C THR A 154 -3.66 -18.42 2.28
N ASN A 155 -4.58 -18.35 3.25
CA ASN A 155 -5.56 -19.40 3.57
C ASN A 155 -4.90 -20.77 3.85
N GLY A 156 -3.86 -20.77 4.69
CA GLY A 156 -3.01 -21.90 5.00
C GLY A 156 -1.52 -21.57 4.92
N ILE A 157 -0.68 -22.50 5.36
CA ILE A 157 0.77 -22.43 5.24
C ILE A 157 1.27 -23.70 4.55
N THR A 158 2.10 -23.53 3.53
CA THR A 158 2.84 -24.57 2.80
C THR A 158 4.26 -24.11 2.53
N ASP A 159 5.12 -25.02 2.08
CA ASP A 159 6.47 -24.69 1.62
C ASP A 159 6.47 -23.88 0.32
N GLY A 160 7.48 -23.00 0.18
CA GLY A 160 7.75 -22.24 -1.03
C GLY A 160 6.95 -20.95 -1.14
N TYR A 161 6.78 -20.44 -2.36
CA TYR A 161 5.98 -19.26 -2.63
C TYR A 161 4.49 -19.60 -2.56
N GLN A 162 3.72 -18.72 -1.92
CA GLN A 162 2.30 -18.94 -1.66
C GLN A 162 1.51 -17.71 -2.08
N LYS A 163 0.37 -17.92 -2.71
CA LYS A 163 -0.49 -16.81 -3.14
C LYS A 163 -1.11 -16.14 -1.93
N ILE A 164 -1.02 -14.82 -1.88
CA ILE A 164 -1.80 -13.98 -0.98
C ILE A 164 -3.06 -13.59 -1.73
N VAL A 165 -4.20 -14.03 -1.22
CA VAL A 165 -5.52 -13.60 -1.69
C VAL A 165 -5.83 -12.27 -1.01
N LEU A 166 -6.03 -11.23 -1.80
CA LEU A 166 -6.43 -9.92 -1.28
C LEU A 166 -7.84 -10.00 -0.67
N ASN A 167 -8.02 -9.34 0.47
CA ASN A 167 -9.32 -9.26 1.14
C ASN A 167 -10.30 -8.45 0.26
N PRO A 168 -11.63 -8.66 0.40
CA PRO A 168 -12.61 -7.84 -0.29
C PRO A 168 -12.37 -6.33 -0.07
N GLY A 169 -12.52 -5.54 -1.13
CA GLY A 169 -12.22 -4.10 -1.11
C GLY A 169 -10.74 -3.74 -1.33
N TRP A 170 -9.86 -4.75 -1.49
CA TRP A 170 -8.47 -4.55 -1.91
C TRP A 170 -8.25 -4.98 -3.36
N ARG A 171 -7.45 -4.22 -4.09
CA ARG A 171 -7.02 -4.52 -5.47
C ARG A 171 -5.67 -3.89 -5.77
N PHE A 172 -5.03 -4.29 -6.87
CA PHE A 172 -3.84 -3.62 -7.36
C PHE A 172 -4.20 -2.40 -8.21
N THR A 173 -3.44 -1.31 -8.07
CA THR A 173 -3.44 -0.20 -9.03
C THR A 173 -2.01 0.24 -9.26
N GLN A 174 -1.75 1.09 -10.26
CA GLN A 174 -0.40 1.50 -10.60
C GLN A 174 -0.21 3.00 -10.45
N ARG A 175 0.90 3.40 -9.84
CA ARG A 175 1.22 4.81 -9.59
C ARG A 175 1.39 5.57 -10.90
N THR A 176 0.87 6.80 -10.94
CA THR A 176 1.08 7.73 -12.04
C THR A 176 1.68 9.05 -11.57
N TYR A 177 2.47 9.68 -12.42
CA TYR A 177 3.00 11.03 -12.21
C TYR A 177 2.93 11.82 -13.51
N ARG A 178 2.22 12.96 -13.50
CA ARG A 178 2.04 13.83 -14.67
C ARG A 178 1.60 13.07 -15.93
N GLY A 179 0.65 12.16 -15.79
CA GLY A 179 0.10 11.37 -16.89
C GLY A 179 0.97 10.19 -17.35
N LYS A 180 2.11 9.93 -16.72
CA LYS A 180 2.95 8.75 -16.98
C LYS A 180 2.74 7.68 -15.92
N THR A 181 2.57 6.45 -16.35
CA THR A 181 2.58 5.27 -15.49
C THR A 181 3.98 4.97 -15.00
N LEU A 182 4.11 4.67 -13.71
CA LEU A 182 5.37 4.29 -13.05
C LEU A 182 5.33 2.81 -12.68
N HIS A 183 6.50 2.24 -12.41
CA HIS A 183 6.64 0.85 -11.93
C HIS A 183 5.89 0.54 -10.63
N HIS A 184 5.67 1.56 -9.80
CA HIS A 184 5.23 1.36 -8.43
C HIS A 184 3.77 0.87 -8.37
N ILE A 185 3.56 -0.27 -7.70
CA ILE A 185 2.24 -0.89 -7.52
C ILE A 185 1.63 -0.49 -6.18
N TYR A 186 0.39 -0.04 -6.20
CA TYR A 186 -0.38 0.16 -4.98
C TYR A 186 -1.20 -1.07 -4.66
N LEU A 187 -1.19 -1.48 -3.40
CA LEU A 187 -2.30 -2.23 -2.81
C LEU A 187 -3.34 -1.20 -2.38
N THR A 188 -4.39 -1.07 -3.18
CA THR A 188 -5.42 -0.05 -3.01
C THR A 188 -6.62 -0.60 -2.28
N GLY A 189 -6.90 -0.05 -1.10
CA GLY A 189 -8.10 -0.32 -0.32
C GLY A 189 -9.18 0.73 -0.57
N ASP A 190 -10.43 0.29 -0.61
CA ASP A 190 -11.58 1.21 -0.58
C ASP A 190 -11.65 1.94 0.77
N THR A 191 -12.21 3.15 0.82
CA THR A 191 -12.26 3.95 2.06
C THR A 191 -13.02 3.25 3.19
N THR A 192 -13.97 2.38 2.85
CA THR A 192 -14.73 1.56 3.82
C THR A 192 -13.89 0.49 4.51
N VAL A 193 -12.70 0.18 4.01
CA VAL A 193 -11.80 -0.83 4.56
C VAL A 193 -11.14 -0.37 5.86
N VAL A 194 -10.96 0.93 6.06
CA VAL A 194 -10.38 1.50 7.29
C VAL A 194 -11.38 1.55 8.45
N ASP A 195 -12.68 1.58 8.13
CA ASP A 195 -13.76 1.61 9.13
C ASP A 195 -14.22 0.21 9.58
N ALA A 196 -13.73 -0.86 8.93
CA ALA A 196 -14.07 -2.22 9.31
C ALA A 196 -13.23 -2.64 10.53
N PRO A 197 -13.86 -2.93 11.69
CA PRO A 197 -13.12 -3.52 12.81
C PRO A 197 -12.52 -4.86 12.36
N PRO A 198 -11.30 -5.21 12.82
CA PRO A 198 -10.73 -6.52 12.55
C PRO A 198 -11.74 -7.58 13.00
N THR A 199 -12.19 -8.44 12.08
CA THR A 199 -13.06 -9.56 12.42
C THR A 199 -12.28 -10.49 13.34
N LEU A 200 -12.50 -10.34 14.64
CA LEU A 200 -12.10 -11.29 15.65
C LEU A 200 -12.83 -12.60 15.35
N PRO A 201 -12.15 -13.76 15.25
CA PRO A 201 -12.86 -15.03 15.16
C PRO A 201 -13.75 -15.19 16.40
N THR A 202 -15.02 -15.52 16.17
CA THR A 202 -16.02 -15.78 17.19
C THR A 202 -15.45 -16.75 18.23
N THR A 203 -15.30 -16.28 19.46
CA THR A 203 -14.80 -17.07 20.58
C THR A 203 -15.78 -18.21 20.85
N VAL A 204 -15.38 -19.45 20.53
CA VAL A 204 -16.02 -20.65 21.09
C VAL A 204 -15.77 -20.60 22.59
N ASN A 205 -16.85 -20.46 23.36
CA ASN A 205 -16.82 -20.41 24.81
C ASN A 205 -16.46 -21.82 25.36
N LEU A 206 -15.17 -22.11 25.49
CA LEU A 206 -14.65 -23.31 26.15
C LEU A 206 -14.34 -22.97 27.62
N PRO A 207 -14.74 -23.81 28.60
CA PRO A 207 -14.44 -23.55 30.00
C PRO A 207 -12.93 -23.54 30.26
N LEU A 208 -12.45 -22.52 30.97
CA LEU A 208 -11.06 -22.39 31.39
C LEU A 208 -10.70 -23.49 32.41
N PRO A 209 -9.64 -24.29 32.21
CA PRO A 209 -9.08 -25.09 33.30
C PRO A 209 -8.36 -24.16 34.30
N ASN A 210 -8.72 -24.27 35.58
CA ASN A 210 -8.07 -23.58 36.69
C ASN A 210 -6.57 -23.90 36.71
N ARG A 211 -5.73 -22.94 36.30
CA ARG A 211 -4.28 -23.02 36.49
C ARG A 211 -3.85 -21.95 37.49
N PRO A 212 -3.09 -22.29 38.55
CA PRO A 212 -2.57 -21.30 39.48
C PRO A 212 -1.62 -20.32 38.77
N LEU A 213 -1.71 -19.05 39.15
CA LEU A 213 -0.86 -17.96 38.69
C LEU A 213 0.61 -18.22 39.13
N PRO A 214 1.61 -18.15 38.22
CA PRO A 214 3.00 -18.25 38.64
C PRO A 214 3.43 -17.00 39.43
N THR A 215 4.13 -17.24 40.53
CA THR A 215 4.74 -16.26 41.44
C THR A 215 5.72 -15.35 40.68
N PRO A 216 5.78 -14.03 40.98
CA PRO A 216 6.74 -13.14 40.32
C PRO A 216 8.18 -13.53 40.67
N GLN A 217 8.95 -14.01 39.69
CA GLN A 217 10.39 -14.13 39.84
C GLN A 217 11.02 -12.75 39.67
N ARG A 218 11.83 -12.36 40.67
CA ARG A 218 12.64 -11.14 40.69
C ARG A 218 13.55 -11.11 39.46
N GLU A 219 13.28 -10.16 38.58
CA GLU A 219 14.10 -9.91 37.39
C GLU A 219 15.48 -9.39 37.83
N LEU A 220 16.52 -10.17 37.52
CA LEU A 220 17.90 -9.73 37.69
C LEU A 220 18.17 -8.70 36.59
N ILE A 221 18.18 -7.43 36.97
CA ILE A 221 18.58 -6.32 36.10
C ILE A 221 20.04 -6.54 35.73
N PHE A 222 20.29 -6.99 34.50
CA PHE A 222 21.60 -6.88 33.87
C PHE A 222 21.74 -5.46 33.35
N THR A 223 22.33 -4.58 34.16
CA THR A 223 22.91 -3.33 33.65
C THR A 223 24.01 -3.68 32.64
N PRO A 224 23.94 -3.21 31.38
CA PRO A 224 25.10 -3.27 30.50
C PRO A 224 26.20 -2.36 31.05
N SER A 225 27.39 -2.93 31.24
CA SER A 225 28.60 -2.22 31.61
C SER A 225 28.96 -1.18 30.52
N PRO A 226 29.45 0.02 30.85
CA PRO A 226 29.85 1.00 29.85
C PRO A 226 30.98 0.45 28.98
N SER A 227 30.75 0.47 27.67
CA SER A 227 31.72 0.11 26.64
C SER A 227 32.90 1.10 26.66
N PRO A 228 34.17 0.65 26.53
CA PRO A 228 35.30 1.57 26.41
C PRO A 228 35.22 2.34 25.08
N SER A 229 35.55 3.65 25.16
CA SER A 229 35.61 4.59 24.04
C SER A 229 36.30 4.03 22.79
N PRO A 230 35.88 4.45 21.58
CA PRO A 230 36.54 4.08 20.35
C PRO A 230 37.95 4.66 20.32
N SER A 231 38.95 3.78 20.21
CA SER A 231 40.33 4.13 19.93
C SER A 231 40.41 4.89 18.60
N GLU A 232 41.13 6.01 18.65
CA GLU A 232 41.49 6.87 17.53
C GLU A 232 42.03 6.08 16.32
N PRO A 233 41.59 6.36 15.07
CA PRO A 233 42.12 5.68 13.89
C PRO A 233 43.60 6.00 13.70
N ALA A 234 44.41 4.97 13.43
CA ALA A 234 45.82 5.13 13.08
C ALA A 234 46.00 6.04 11.85
N PRO A 235 47.10 6.82 11.75
CA PRO A 235 47.34 7.69 10.60
C PRO A 235 47.45 6.88 9.31
N LEU A 236 46.80 7.36 8.25
CA LEU A 236 46.92 6.79 6.91
C LEU A 236 48.38 6.88 6.40
N PRO A 237 48.90 5.87 5.69
CA PRO A 237 50.19 5.97 5.04
C PRO A 237 50.17 7.05 3.94
N PRO A 238 51.32 7.70 3.65
CA PRO A 238 51.38 8.76 2.65
C PRO A 238 51.05 8.23 1.25
N VAL A 239 50.16 8.95 0.57
CA VAL A 239 49.78 8.71 -0.82
C VAL A 239 51.00 8.93 -1.72
N SER A 240 51.35 7.93 -2.52
CA SER A 240 52.43 8.06 -3.51
C SER A 240 52.06 9.06 -4.61
N PRO A 241 53.00 9.92 -5.06
CA PRO A 241 52.71 10.88 -6.12
C PRO A 241 52.45 10.18 -7.47
N PRO A 242 51.59 10.75 -8.33
CA PRO A 242 51.33 10.20 -9.66
C PRO A 242 52.58 10.30 -10.55
N PRO A 243 52.78 9.36 -11.49
CA PRO A 243 53.92 9.35 -12.39
C PRO A 243 53.93 10.60 -13.28
N GLN A 244 55.06 11.31 -13.30
CA GLN A 244 55.30 12.43 -14.20
C GLN A 244 55.27 11.95 -15.66
N GLN A 245 54.45 12.58 -16.49
CA GLN A 245 54.47 12.41 -17.94
C GLN A 245 55.75 13.03 -18.51
N SER A 246 56.56 12.22 -19.16
CA SER A 246 57.73 12.68 -19.92
C SER A 246 57.27 13.50 -21.13
N PRO A 247 57.89 14.67 -21.41
CA PRO A 247 57.54 15.49 -22.57
C PRO A 247 57.94 14.81 -23.89
N GLY A 248 57.11 15.04 -24.90
CA GLY A 248 57.04 14.32 -26.16
C GLY A 248 58.32 14.30 -26.99
N ARG A 249 58.51 13.17 -27.68
CA ARG A 249 59.50 12.99 -28.72
C ARG A 249 58.86 13.34 -30.07
N THR A 250 59.19 14.51 -30.59
CA THR A 250 58.90 14.93 -31.96
C THR A 250 59.53 13.94 -32.94
N ILE A 251 58.73 13.36 -33.83
CA ILE A 251 59.21 12.59 -34.99
C ILE A 251 59.05 13.52 -36.21
N PRO A 252 60.10 13.73 -37.04
CA PRO A 252 60.03 14.61 -38.19
C PRO A 252 59.26 13.96 -39.34
N ALA A 253 58.60 14.80 -40.13
CA ALA A 253 57.85 14.42 -41.32
C ALA A 253 58.78 13.98 -42.46
N PHE A 254 58.39 12.89 -43.12
CA PHE A 254 58.64 12.60 -44.53
C PHE A 254 57.37 11.98 -45.11
#